data_AF-A0A9R1SZL1-F1
#
_entry.id   AF-A0A9R1SZL1-F1
#
_cell.length_a   1.000
_cell.length_b   1.000
_cell.length_c   1.000
_cell.angle_alpha   90.00
_cell.angle_beta   90.00
_cell.angle_gamma   90.00
#
_symmetry.space_group_name_H-M   'P 1'
#
loop_
_entity.id
_entity.type
_entity.pdbx_description
1 polymer ?
#
loop_
_entity_poly.entity_id
_entity_poly.type
_entity_poly.pdbx_seq_one_letter_code
_entity_poly.pdbx_strand_id
1 'polypeptide(L)'
;MNLELLESFGQNYPEEFDGTLDCISLAVTCTFNKRGTLLAVGCNDGRIVIWDFLTRGIAKIIGAHVHPVCSLSWSRNGHKLLSASTDNNVCIWNVLSGECDQKYRFPSPILKVQFHPRNSNKFLVCPMRHAAVLVDTEGTHRVIPLDEDSDLNIVASFDRRGAYIYTGNARGRIIVLDSETLAIKASYKISQGTVSNTAVKSIEFARRGSCFLVNTSDRVIRVYDSTEILACGKDGEPEPIQKLQDLVNKTMWKKCCFSGDGEYVCAGSARQHALYVWEKSIGNLVKILHGTKGELLCDVVWHPVRPIIASISSGVVSIWAQNQVENWSAFAPDFKELDENVEYEERESEFDLSDEDKSVVQGEEAHDEEIEVDVAAIDRVAAFCSSDEETEDIGSLQFLPIAPDVEETEENQPQAHEPPSKKHRSHDIHLSGAPVDETHPLLNKGKDKPAAKKGRPRLEHRKGK
;
A
#
# COMPACT_ATOMS: atom_id res chain seq x y z
N MET A 1 -17.64 -7.26 10.44
CA MET A 1 -17.58 -8.05 9.19
C MET A 1 -16.71 -9.24 9.50
N ASN A 2 -17.31 -10.43 9.56
CA ASN A 2 -16.61 -11.65 9.93
C ASN A 2 -15.86 -12.17 8.71
N LEU A 3 -14.53 -12.07 8.73
CA LEU A 3 -13.68 -12.58 7.64
C LEU A 3 -13.77 -14.10 7.50
N GLU A 4 -14.09 -14.81 8.59
CA GLU A 4 -14.26 -16.28 8.60
C GLU A 4 -15.40 -16.76 7.68
N LEU A 5 -16.45 -15.94 7.49
CA LEU A 5 -17.52 -16.24 6.52
C LEU A 5 -17.10 -16.03 5.06
N LEU A 6 -15.97 -15.36 4.80
CA LEU A 6 -15.37 -15.24 3.48
C LEU A 6 -14.27 -16.28 3.24
N GLU A 7 -13.82 -17.00 4.26
CA GLU A 7 -12.55 -17.73 4.23
C GLU A 7 -12.63 -19.16 3.70
N SER A 8 -13.80 -19.68 3.34
CA SER A 8 -13.93 -21.14 3.28
C SER A 8 -13.46 -21.83 1.98
N PHE A 9 -13.28 -21.14 0.83
CA PHE A 9 -12.94 -21.86 -0.42
C PHE A 9 -12.06 -21.13 -1.47
N GLY A 10 -11.54 -19.92 -1.19
CA GLY A 10 -10.83 -19.08 -2.18
C GLY A 10 -9.30 -19.08 -2.08
N GLN A 11 -8.61 -18.80 -3.19
CA GLN A 11 -7.16 -18.57 -3.23
C GLN A 11 -6.80 -17.19 -2.63
N ASN A 12 -5.65 -17.10 -1.96
CA ASN A 12 -5.24 -15.91 -1.20
C ASN A 12 -4.61 -14.76 -2.03
N TYR A 13 -4.76 -14.77 -3.36
CA TYR A 13 -4.23 -13.74 -4.23
C TYR A 13 -5.19 -13.38 -5.39
N PRO A 14 -5.15 -12.12 -5.91
CA PRO A 14 -6.01 -11.72 -7.01
C PRO A 14 -5.59 -12.36 -8.33
N GLU A 15 -6.58 -12.70 -9.16
CA GLU A 15 -6.35 -13.40 -10.43
C GLU A 15 -6.71 -12.57 -11.66
N GLU A 16 -7.68 -11.67 -11.53
CA GLU A 16 -8.29 -10.98 -12.66
C GLU A 16 -8.48 -9.48 -12.38
N PHE A 17 -8.70 -8.74 -13.46
CA PHE A 17 -9.08 -7.33 -13.42
C PHE A 17 -10.58 -7.24 -13.07
N ASP A 18 -10.91 -6.57 -11.97
CA ASP A 18 -12.28 -6.41 -11.47
C ASP A 18 -12.92 -5.09 -11.93
N GLY A 19 -12.11 -4.03 -12.08
CA GLY A 19 -12.62 -2.75 -12.53
C GLY A 19 -11.64 -1.60 -12.37
N THR A 20 -12.12 -0.40 -12.63
CA THR A 20 -11.37 0.85 -12.43
C THR A 20 -12.13 1.78 -11.50
N LEU A 21 -11.40 2.57 -10.72
CA LEU A 21 -11.97 3.67 -9.95
C LEU A 21 -11.75 4.95 -10.74
N ASP A 22 -12.85 5.57 -11.19
CA ASP A 22 -12.78 6.83 -11.91
C ASP A 22 -12.40 7.96 -10.95
N CYS A 23 -11.11 8.30 -10.97
CA CYS A 23 -10.63 9.47 -10.28
C CYS A 23 -10.93 10.66 -11.17
N ILE A 24 -11.72 11.63 -10.68
CA ILE A 24 -12.05 12.90 -11.35
C ILE A 24 -10.81 13.58 -11.97
N SER A 25 -9.62 13.26 -11.46
CA SER A 25 -8.32 13.76 -11.89
C SER A 25 -7.28 12.63 -11.95
N LEU A 26 -6.13 12.85 -12.59
CA LEU A 26 -5.14 11.80 -12.83
C LEU A 26 -4.48 11.34 -11.52
N ALA A 27 -4.64 10.07 -11.19
CA ALA A 27 -4.05 9.44 -10.01
C ALA A 27 -2.53 9.28 -10.14
N VAL A 28 -1.80 9.55 -9.05
CA VAL A 28 -0.33 9.49 -9.00
C VAL A 28 0.16 8.45 -7.99
N THR A 29 -0.44 8.43 -6.80
CA THR A 29 -0.12 7.50 -5.71
C THR A 29 -1.40 7.11 -4.98
N CYS A 30 -1.41 5.92 -4.38
CA CYS A 30 -2.53 5.50 -3.56
C CYS A 30 -2.07 4.74 -2.31
N THR A 31 -2.91 4.73 -1.27
CA THR A 31 -2.63 4.01 -0.03
C THR A 31 -3.91 3.65 0.71
N PHE A 32 -3.97 2.41 1.20
CA PHE A 32 -5.07 1.91 2.02
C PHE A 32 -4.90 2.37 3.47
N ASN A 33 -6.02 2.63 4.14
CA ASN A 33 -6.03 2.76 5.60
C ASN A 33 -5.68 1.40 6.27
N LYS A 34 -5.55 1.39 7.61
CA LYS A 34 -5.12 0.19 8.35
C LYS A 34 -6.04 -1.02 8.07
N ARG A 35 -7.36 -0.80 8.02
CA ARG A 35 -8.38 -1.85 7.84
C ARG A 35 -8.68 -2.21 6.38
N GLY A 36 -8.31 -1.36 5.43
CA GLY A 36 -8.61 -1.53 4.01
C GLY A 36 -9.98 -0.99 3.58
N THR A 37 -10.74 -0.37 4.48
CA THR A 37 -12.06 0.20 4.14
C THR A 37 -11.97 1.45 3.26
N LEU A 38 -10.88 2.22 3.38
CA LEU A 38 -10.68 3.46 2.64
C LEU A 38 -9.39 3.41 1.82
N LEU A 39 -9.46 3.90 0.59
CA LEU A 39 -8.31 4.11 -0.29
C LEU A 39 -8.13 5.62 -0.53
N ALA A 40 -7.01 6.19 -0.08
CA ALA A 40 -6.65 7.55 -0.43
C ALA A 40 -5.84 7.55 -1.73
N VAL A 41 -6.23 8.38 -2.68
CA VAL A 41 -5.58 8.58 -3.98
C VAL A 41 -5.13 10.03 -4.09
N GLY A 42 -3.83 10.22 -4.33
CA GLY A 42 -3.24 11.53 -4.58
C GLY A 42 -3.26 11.85 -6.08
N CYS A 43 -3.82 13.00 -6.45
CA CYS A 43 -3.98 13.39 -7.84
C CYS A 43 -2.91 14.39 -8.31
N ASN A 44 -2.79 14.54 -9.63
CA ASN A 44 -1.86 15.47 -10.26
C ASN A 44 -2.25 16.94 -10.09
N ASP A 45 -3.52 17.25 -9.83
CA ASP A 45 -4.02 18.59 -9.53
C ASP A 45 -3.86 19.00 -8.06
N GLY A 46 -3.23 18.15 -7.24
CA GLY A 46 -3.01 18.38 -5.82
C GLY A 46 -4.20 18.01 -4.93
N ARG A 47 -5.29 17.48 -5.48
CA ARG A 47 -6.40 16.92 -4.68
C ARG A 47 -6.04 15.55 -4.12
N ILE A 48 -6.72 15.20 -3.03
CA ILE A 48 -6.75 13.85 -2.48
C ILE A 48 -8.18 13.35 -2.57
N VAL A 49 -8.39 12.25 -3.28
CA VAL A 49 -9.68 11.57 -3.40
C VAL A 49 -9.67 10.36 -2.48
N ILE A 50 -10.61 10.29 -1.55
CA ILE A 50 -10.79 9.16 -0.63
C ILE A 50 -11.96 8.34 -1.15
N TRP A 51 -11.68 7.08 -1.48
CA TRP A 51 -12.66 6.09 -1.92
C TRP A 51 -13.04 5.18 -0.76
N ASP A 52 -14.32 4.86 -0.66
CA ASP A 52 -14.83 3.79 0.18
C ASP A 52 -14.98 2.51 -0.64
N PHE A 53 -14.35 1.45 -0.17
CA PHE A 53 -14.30 0.17 -0.87
C PHE A 53 -15.61 -0.61 -0.78
N LEU A 54 -16.42 -0.39 0.25
CA LEU A 54 -17.69 -1.10 0.43
C LEU A 54 -18.77 -0.54 -0.49
N THR A 55 -18.85 0.78 -0.59
CA THR A 55 -19.83 1.46 -1.45
C THR A 55 -19.34 1.58 -2.91
N ARG A 56 -18.05 1.30 -3.17
CA ARG A 56 -17.37 1.57 -4.45
C ARG A 56 -17.66 3.01 -4.92
N GLY A 57 -17.58 3.96 -3.99
CA GLY A 57 -17.86 5.38 -4.23
C GLY A 57 -16.79 6.30 -3.68
N ILE A 58 -16.78 7.54 -4.16
CA ILE A 58 -15.95 8.60 -3.60
C ILE A 58 -16.58 9.02 -2.26
N ALA A 59 -15.89 8.72 -1.17
CA ALA A 59 -16.33 9.11 0.17
C ALA A 59 -15.99 10.57 0.47
N LYS A 60 -14.87 11.09 -0.05
CA LYS A 60 -14.47 12.48 0.18
C LYS A 60 -13.46 12.99 -0.83
N ILE A 61 -13.46 14.30 -1.08
CA ILE A 61 -12.44 15.01 -1.86
C ILE A 61 -11.85 16.11 -0.98
N ILE A 62 -10.52 16.15 -0.88
CA ILE A 62 -9.79 17.16 -0.12
C ILE A 62 -8.94 17.98 -1.11
N GLY A 63 -9.16 19.29 -1.15
CA GLY A 63 -8.30 20.24 -1.88
C GLY A 63 -6.98 20.45 -1.15
N ALA A 64 -6.07 19.50 -1.26
CA ALA A 64 -4.92 19.42 -0.37
C ALA A 64 -3.77 20.38 -0.75
N HIS A 65 -3.38 20.36 -2.02
CA HIS A 65 -2.23 21.10 -2.52
C HIS A 65 -2.55 21.76 -3.86
N VAL A 66 -1.73 22.73 -4.26
CA VAL A 66 -1.79 23.33 -5.62
C VAL A 66 -1.04 22.47 -6.63
N HIS A 67 -0.06 21.70 -6.15
CA HIS A 67 0.82 20.87 -6.95
C HIS A 67 0.55 19.37 -6.72
N PRO A 68 0.95 18.49 -7.68
CA PRO A 68 0.74 17.05 -7.59
C PRO A 68 1.10 16.46 -6.24
N VAL A 69 0.23 15.61 -5.70
CA VAL A 69 0.50 14.83 -4.48
C VAL A 69 1.40 13.65 -4.85
N CYS A 70 2.58 13.58 -4.24
CA CYS A 70 3.59 12.56 -4.58
C CYS A 70 3.64 11.38 -3.61
N SER A 71 3.19 11.57 -2.36
CA SER A 71 3.23 10.53 -1.34
C SER A 71 2.12 10.75 -0.31
N LEU A 72 1.52 9.66 0.14
CA LEU A 72 0.45 9.62 1.12
C LEU A 72 0.74 8.59 2.21
N SER A 73 0.33 8.87 3.45
CA SER A 73 0.41 7.93 4.56
C SER A 73 -0.74 8.13 5.54
N TRP A 74 -1.45 7.05 5.86
CA TRP A 74 -2.49 7.07 6.89
C TRP A 74 -1.90 6.99 8.28
N SER A 75 -2.49 7.74 9.21
CA SER A 75 -2.30 7.48 10.63
C SER A 75 -2.89 6.14 11.03
N ARG A 76 -2.39 5.56 12.12
CA ARG A 76 -2.80 4.24 12.61
C ARG A 76 -4.31 4.13 12.85
N ASN A 77 -4.89 5.18 13.43
CA ASN A 77 -6.32 5.26 13.72
C ASN A 77 -7.16 5.69 12.50
N GLY A 78 -6.54 6.04 11.37
CA GLY A 78 -7.25 6.45 10.16
C GLY A 78 -7.86 7.86 10.18
N HIS A 79 -7.78 8.60 11.29
CA HIS A 79 -8.38 9.93 11.42
C HIS A 79 -7.52 11.05 10.79
N LYS A 80 -6.21 10.82 10.69
CA LYS A 80 -5.26 11.74 10.06
C LYS A 80 -4.65 11.15 8.80
N LEU A 81 -4.45 12.00 7.79
CA LEU A 81 -3.74 11.67 6.56
C LEU A 81 -2.54 12.61 6.39
N LEU A 82 -1.36 12.05 6.15
CA LEU A 82 -0.15 12.78 5.83
C LEU A 82 0.00 12.78 4.31
N SER A 83 0.24 13.95 3.74
CA SER A 83 0.49 14.08 2.31
C SER A 83 1.71 14.94 2.04
N ALA A 84 2.47 14.57 1.01
CA ALA A 84 3.56 15.36 0.47
C ALA A 84 3.25 15.76 -0.96
N SER A 85 3.60 16.99 -1.31
CA SER A 85 3.44 17.51 -2.67
C SER A 85 4.78 17.89 -3.28
N THR A 86 4.76 18.03 -4.61
CA THR A 86 5.90 18.49 -5.40
C THR A 86 6.27 19.97 -5.18
N ASP A 87 5.52 20.69 -4.34
CA ASP A 87 5.80 22.06 -3.89
C ASP A 87 6.64 22.16 -2.60
N ASN A 88 7.19 21.01 -2.17
CA ASN A 88 7.98 20.81 -0.95
C ASN A 88 7.19 20.99 0.36
N ASN A 89 5.85 21.03 0.29
CA ASN A 89 5.01 21.04 1.47
C ASN A 89 4.59 19.62 1.87
N VAL A 90 4.64 19.36 3.16
CA VAL A 90 4.06 18.18 3.80
C VAL A 90 2.93 18.66 4.70
N CYS A 91 1.75 18.09 4.56
CA CYS A 91 0.56 18.52 5.30
C CYS A 91 -0.08 17.33 6.03
N ILE A 92 -0.63 17.61 7.20
CA ILE A 92 -1.48 16.68 7.96
C ILE A 92 -2.93 17.15 7.85
N TRP A 93 -3.79 16.22 7.46
CA TRP A 93 -5.20 16.46 7.20
C TRP A 93 -6.05 15.65 8.17
N ASN A 94 -7.09 16.27 8.71
CA ASN A 94 -8.14 15.54 9.38
C ASN A 94 -9.08 14.94 8.32
N VAL A 95 -9.28 13.63 8.36
CA VAL A 95 -10.04 12.90 7.33
C VAL A 95 -11.54 13.20 7.43
N LEU A 96 -12.06 13.33 8.66
CA LEU A 96 -13.48 13.63 8.92
C LEU A 96 -13.86 15.05 8.52
N SER A 97 -13.05 16.06 8.87
CA SER A 97 -13.34 17.45 8.51
C SER A 97 -12.84 17.82 7.12
N GLY A 98 -11.73 17.21 6.66
CA GLY A 98 -11.05 17.59 5.42
C GLY A 98 -10.20 18.85 5.57
N GLU A 99 -10.07 19.37 6.80
CA GLU A 99 -9.28 20.55 7.11
C GLU A 99 -7.78 20.19 7.21
N CYS A 100 -6.93 21.14 6.84
CA CYS A 100 -5.49 21.05 7.08
C CYS A 100 -5.19 21.38 8.54
N ASP A 101 -4.74 20.40 9.32
CA ASP A 101 -4.34 20.62 10.71
C ASP A 101 -3.00 21.35 10.78
N GLN A 102 -2.03 20.87 10.00
CA GLN A 102 -0.64 21.30 10.07
C GLN A 102 0.03 21.27 8.70
N LYS A 103 0.94 22.22 8.46
CA LYS A 103 1.72 22.37 7.24
C LYS A 103 3.20 22.51 7.58
N TYR A 104 4.04 21.77 6.87
CA TYR A 104 5.49 21.73 7.02
C TYR A 104 6.14 22.07 5.68
N ARG A 105 6.93 23.14 5.64
CA ARG A 105 7.65 23.53 4.44
C ARG A 105 9.09 23.05 4.51
N PHE A 106 9.52 22.31 3.49
CA PHE A 106 10.89 21.82 3.36
C PHE A 106 11.65 22.59 2.28
N PRO A 107 12.98 22.71 2.40
CA PRO A 107 13.80 23.37 1.38
C PRO A 107 13.99 22.51 0.13
N SER A 108 13.94 21.18 0.25
CA SER A 108 14.13 20.25 -0.86
C SER A 108 12.85 19.45 -1.18
N PRO A 109 12.72 18.95 -2.43
CA PRO A 109 11.59 18.11 -2.82
C PRO A 109 11.47 16.82 -2.03
N ILE A 110 10.25 16.43 -1.69
CA ILE A 110 9.98 15.26 -0.85
C ILE A 110 9.63 14.05 -1.72
N LEU A 111 10.28 12.90 -1.47
CA LEU A 111 10.09 11.66 -2.23
C LEU A 111 9.10 10.69 -1.54
N LYS A 112 9.17 10.56 -0.22
CA LYS A 112 8.32 9.65 0.57
C LYS A 112 8.04 10.26 1.93
N VAL A 113 6.81 10.09 2.42
CA VAL A 113 6.42 10.37 3.80
C VAL A 113 5.78 9.14 4.43
N GLN A 114 5.97 8.96 5.74
CA GLN A 114 5.42 7.81 6.47
C GLN A 114 5.12 8.19 7.92
N PHE A 115 3.88 8.02 8.38
CA PHE A 115 3.60 8.09 9.81
C PHE A 115 4.31 6.98 10.57
N HIS A 116 4.72 7.26 11.80
CA HIS A 116 5.18 6.22 12.69
C HIS A 116 3.99 5.26 12.99
N PRO A 117 4.15 3.93 12.84
CA PRO A 117 3.04 2.98 12.82
C PRO A 117 2.28 2.87 14.16
N ARG A 118 2.92 3.26 15.27
CA ARG A 118 2.31 3.31 16.61
C ARG A 118 2.02 4.70 17.18
N ASN A 119 2.78 5.73 16.76
CA ASN A 119 2.72 7.05 17.36
C ASN A 119 2.40 8.07 16.27
N SER A 120 1.15 8.51 16.20
CA SER A 120 0.69 9.45 15.15
C SER A 120 1.27 10.87 15.30
N ASN A 121 2.04 11.14 16.36
CA ASN A 121 2.73 12.42 16.54
C ASN A 121 4.09 12.45 15.82
N LYS A 122 4.64 11.31 15.42
CA LYS A 122 5.91 11.25 14.69
C LYS A 122 5.69 10.79 13.26
N PHE A 123 6.43 11.37 12.33
CA PHE A 123 6.47 10.94 10.95
C PHE A 123 7.87 11.07 10.35
N LEU A 124 8.15 10.22 9.38
CA LEU A 124 9.40 10.15 8.64
C LEU A 124 9.22 10.82 7.29
N VAL A 125 10.17 11.65 6.91
CA VAL A 125 10.23 12.33 5.62
C VAL A 125 11.53 11.93 4.94
N CYS A 126 11.44 11.54 3.67
CA CYS A 126 12.59 11.27 2.81
C CYS A 126 12.70 12.38 1.75
N PRO A 127 13.52 13.42 1.98
CA PRO A 127 13.77 14.44 0.98
C PRO A 127 14.70 13.93 -0.12
N MET A 128 14.68 14.59 -1.27
CA MET A 128 15.59 14.33 -2.37
C MET A 128 16.98 14.87 -2.04
N ARG A 129 18.02 14.06 -2.31
CA ARG A 129 19.42 14.41 -2.07
C ARG A 129 19.70 14.98 -0.67
N HIS A 130 19.04 14.42 0.34
CA HIS A 130 19.30 14.74 1.73
C HIS A 130 19.06 13.50 2.59
N ALA A 131 19.64 13.48 3.78
CA ALA A 131 19.29 12.51 4.81
C ALA A 131 17.78 12.54 5.10
N ALA A 132 17.22 11.37 5.42
CA ALA A 132 15.86 11.30 5.91
C ALA A 132 15.72 12.04 7.25
N VAL A 133 14.53 12.58 7.51
CA VAL A 133 14.25 13.47 8.65
C VAL A 133 13.08 12.89 9.43
N LEU A 134 13.28 12.71 10.73
CA LEU A 134 12.23 12.36 11.68
C LEU A 134 11.63 13.66 12.22
N VAL A 135 10.32 13.83 12.05
CA VAL A 135 9.60 15.06 12.41
C VAL A 135 8.48 14.74 13.39
N ASP A 136 8.33 15.60 14.40
CA ASP A 136 7.18 15.59 15.30
C ASP A 136 6.10 16.55 14.79
N THR A 137 4.84 16.27 15.12
CA THR A 137 3.67 17.14 14.93
C THR A 137 3.78 18.51 15.58
N GLU A 138 4.74 18.73 16.47
CA GLU A 138 5.03 20.05 17.04
C GLU A 138 6.04 20.86 16.21
N GLY A 139 6.61 20.28 15.15
CA GLY A 139 7.60 20.90 14.26
C GLY A 139 9.05 20.70 14.67
N THR A 140 9.32 19.98 15.77
CA THR A 140 10.68 19.52 16.09
C THR A 140 11.11 18.47 15.07
N HIS A 141 12.37 18.54 14.63
CA HIS A 141 12.88 17.62 13.62
C HIS A 141 14.31 17.18 13.96
N ARG A 142 14.62 15.93 13.61
CA ARG A 142 15.93 15.31 13.79
C ARG A 142 16.35 14.68 12.46
N VAL A 143 17.55 15.03 11.99
CA VAL A 143 18.13 14.43 10.80
C VAL A 143 18.69 13.05 11.17
N ILE A 144 18.37 12.05 10.36
CA ILE A 144 18.87 10.69 10.58
C ILE A 144 20.36 10.66 10.25
N PRO A 145 21.22 10.14 11.15
CA PRO A 145 22.66 10.16 10.94
C PRO A 145 23.02 9.32 9.72
N LEU A 146 23.92 9.87 8.92
CA LEU A 146 24.50 9.21 7.76
C LEU A 146 25.84 8.60 8.13
N ASP A 147 26.21 7.55 7.41
CA ASP A 147 27.56 7.01 7.45
C ASP A 147 28.50 7.87 6.60
N GLU A 148 29.79 7.96 6.95
CA GLU A 148 30.73 9.00 6.48
C GLU A 148 30.89 9.08 4.94
N ASP A 149 30.63 7.97 4.23
CA ASP A 149 30.71 7.84 2.77
C ASP A 149 29.34 7.74 2.05
N SER A 150 28.27 8.20 2.70
CA SER A 150 26.89 7.99 2.21
C SER A 150 26.50 8.96 1.08
N ASP A 151 26.04 8.40 -0.04
CA ASP A 151 25.33 9.16 -1.07
C ASP A 151 24.05 9.78 -0.49
N LEU A 152 23.73 10.99 -0.94
CA LEU A 152 22.57 11.76 -0.45
C LEU A 152 21.20 11.20 -0.92
N ASN A 153 21.19 10.22 -1.82
CA ASN A 153 19.97 9.54 -2.25
C ASN A 153 19.69 8.37 -1.31
N ILE A 154 18.90 8.67 -0.28
CA ILE A 154 18.58 7.74 0.79
C ILE A 154 17.09 7.46 0.79
N VAL A 155 16.76 6.18 0.93
CA VAL A 155 15.41 5.74 1.23
C VAL A 155 15.34 5.33 2.69
N ALA A 156 14.23 5.66 3.35
CA ALA A 156 14.01 5.26 4.73
C ALA A 156 12.58 4.76 4.93
N SER A 157 12.42 3.82 5.86
CA SER A 157 11.12 3.33 6.30
C SER A 157 11.19 2.91 7.77
N PHE A 158 10.12 3.13 8.52
CA PHE A 158 9.91 2.45 9.79
C PHE A 158 9.72 0.95 9.57
N ASP A 159 10.15 0.17 10.56
CA ASP A 159 9.74 -1.22 10.72
C ASP A 159 8.25 -1.30 11.12
N ARG A 160 7.69 -2.51 11.14
CA ARG A 160 6.28 -2.73 11.48
C ARG A 160 5.89 -2.13 12.84
N ARG A 161 6.77 -2.19 13.84
CA ARG A 161 6.51 -1.68 15.20
C ARG A 161 6.83 -0.20 15.36
N GLY A 162 7.62 0.37 14.46
CA GLY A 162 8.20 1.71 14.58
C GLY A 162 9.33 1.79 15.60
N ALA A 163 9.83 0.67 16.11
CA ALA A 163 10.96 0.63 17.02
C ALA A 163 12.27 1.00 16.29
N TYR A 164 12.35 0.69 15.00
CA TYR A 164 13.55 0.90 14.20
C TYR A 164 13.23 1.62 12.88
N ILE A 165 14.23 2.37 12.40
CA ILE A 165 14.22 3.01 11.09
C ILE A 165 15.28 2.34 10.24
N TYR A 166 14.87 1.78 9.11
CA TYR A 166 15.75 1.19 8.13
C TYR A 166 16.03 2.22 7.06
N THR A 167 17.31 2.51 6.84
CA THR A 167 17.77 3.40 5.78
C THR A 167 18.59 2.62 4.77
N GLY A 168 18.45 2.96 3.49
CA GLY A 168 19.20 2.37 2.39
C GLY A 168 19.76 3.46 1.48
N ASN A 169 21.03 3.35 1.09
CA ASN A 169 21.67 4.33 0.21
C ASN A 169 21.81 3.83 -1.24
N ALA A 170 22.31 4.70 -2.12
CA ALA A 170 22.54 4.38 -3.53
C ALA A 170 23.68 3.37 -3.78
N ARG A 171 24.46 3.01 -2.75
CA ARG A 171 25.55 2.00 -2.83
C ARG A 171 25.15 0.63 -2.31
N GLY A 172 23.93 0.48 -1.78
CA GLY A 172 23.44 -0.79 -1.26
C GLY A 172 23.80 -1.05 0.20
N ARG A 173 24.25 -0.02 0.94
CA ARG A 173 24.41 -0.09 2.39
C ARG A 173 23.05 0.16 3.04
N ILE A 174 22.69 -0.72 3.97
CA ILE A 174 21.49 -0.61 4.80
C ILE A 174 21.94 -0.39 6.25
N ILE A 175 21.32 0.58 6.92
CA ILE A 175 21.59 0.92 8.31
C ILE A 175 20.26 0.88 9.06
N VAL A 176 20.26 0.16 10.18
CA VAL A 176 19.13 0.02 11.10
C VAL A 176 19.39 0.89 12.31
N LEU A 177 18.53 1.87 12.52
CA LEU A 177 18.63 2.83 13.62
C LEU A 177 17.47 2.65 14.58
N ASP A 178 17.73 2.85 15.86
CA ASP A 178 16.68 2.96 16.87
C ASP A 178 15.86 4.25 16.65
N SER A 179 14.53 4.17 16.65
CA SER A 179 13.67 5.30 16.26
C SER A 179 13.66 6.45 17.27
N GLU A 180 13.99 6.19 18.54
CA GLU A 180 13.99 7.20 19.60
C GLU A 180 15.38 7.83 19.77
N THR A 181 16.40 6.99 19.87
CA THR A 181 17.77 7.44 20.13
C THR A 181 18.52 7.81 18.86
N LEU A 182 18.11 7.28 17.70
CA LEU A 182 18.85 7.31 16.43
C LEU A 182 20.22 6.62 16.50
N ALA A 183 20.42 5.73 17.49
CA ALA A 183 21.63 4.93 17.57
C ALA A 183 21.62 3.81 16.52
N ILE A 184 22.75 3.63 15.83
CA ILE A 184 22.92 2.52 14.87
C ILE A 184 22.94 1.20 15.65
N LYS A 185 21.99 0.31 15.33
CA LYS A 185 21.87 -1.03 15.91
C LYS A 185 22.47 -2.10 14.99
N ALA A 186 22.20 -1.98 13.70
CA ALA A 186 22.71 -2.89 12.69
C ALA A 186 23.16 -2.12 11.44
N SER A 187 24.13 -2.66 10.73
CA SER A 187 24.53 -2.16 9.42
C SER A 187 24.99 -3.33 8.58
N TYR A 188 24.68 -3.31 7.29
CA TYR A 188 25.19 -4.30 6.35
C TYR A 188 25.20 -3.74 4.94
N LYS A 189 25.95 -4.40 4.07
CA LYS A 189 25.97 -4.08 2.64
C LYS A 189 25.38 -5.26 1.85
N ILE A 190 24.49 -4.96 0.92
CA ILE A 190 23.87 -5.98 0.08
C ILE A 190 24.95 -6.62 -0.80
N SER A 191 25.24 -7.90 -0.56
CA SER A 191 26.15 -8.68 -1.40
C SER A 191 25.45 -9.16 -2.68
N GLN A 192 26.11 -8.96 -3.81
CA GLN A 192 25.63 -9.38 -5.13
C GLN A 192 26.38 -10.60 -5.69
N GLY A 193 27.36 -11.13 -4.97
CA GLY A 193 28.33 -12.09 -5.52
C GLY A 193 29.33 -11.47 -6.52
N THR A 194 29.10 -10.22 -6.95
CA THR A 194 29.99 -9.39 -7.76
C THR A 194 30.49 -8.17 -6.98
N VAL A 195 31.57 -7.53 -7.45
CA VAL A 195 32.17 -6.34 -6.79
C VAL A 195 31.34 -5.06 -6.99
N SER A 196 30.29 -5.09 -7.81
CA SER A 196 29.45 -3.94 -8.11
C SER A 196 28.52 -3.54 -6.95
N ASN A 197 28.32 -2.24 -6.76
CA ASN A 197 27.31 -1.71 -5.85
C ASN A 197 25.93 -1.68 -6.51
N THR A 198 24.87 -1.75 -5.71
CA THR A 198 23.48 -1.63 -6.17
C THR A 198 22.70 -0.63 -5.35
N ALA A 199 21.98 0.27 -6.00
CA ALA A 199 21.20 1.27 -5.29
C ALA A 199 19.93 0.67 -4.70
N VAL A 200 19.64 1.01 -3.44
CA VAL A 200 18.36 0.69 -2.81
C VAL A 200 17.29 1.65 -3.32
N LYS A 201 16.22 1.11 -3.92
CA LYS A 201 15.12 1.89 -4.49
C LYS A 201 13.95 2.07 -3.53
N SER A 202 13.65 1.04 -2.73
CA SER A 202 12.61 1.09 -1.71
C SER A 202 12.80 -0.03 -0.69
N ILE A 203 12.38 0.25 0.54
CA ILE A 203 12.29 -0.71 1.63
C ILE A 203 10.83 -0.71 2.07
N GLU A 204 10.20 -1.88 2.15
CA GLU A 204 8.81 -2.04 2.57
C GLU A 204 8.70 -3.23 3.52
N PHE A 205 7.86 -3.12 4.55
CA PHE A 205 7.70 -4.12 5.60
C PHE A 205 6.39 -4.88 5.46
N ALA A 206 6.40 -6.16 5.85
CA ALA A 206 5.18 -6.94 5.95
C ALA A 206 4.30 -6.43 7.11
N ARG A 207 2.97 -6.48 6.94
CA ARG A 207 2.01 -6.09 7.99
C ARG A 207 1.95 -7.12 9.12
N ARG A 208 2.28 -8.37 8.83
CA ARG A 208 2.39 -9.48 9.78
C ARG A 208 3.79 -10.10 9.71
N GLY A 209 4.26 -10.60 10.85
CA GLY A 209 5.60 -11.14 10.98
C GLY A 209 6.69 -10.06 11.07
N SER A 210 7.93 -10.47 10.84
CA SER A 210 9.13 -9.62 10.90
C SER A 210 9.85 -9.50 9.56
N CYS A 211 9.29 -10.07 8.50
CA CYS A 211 9.84 -9.99 7.16
C CYS A 211 9.72 -8.59 6.57
N PHE A 212 10.69 -8.22 5.75
CA PHE A 212 10.64 -7.02 4.94
C PHE A 212 11.35 -7.26 3.61
N LEU A 213 11.07 -6.42 2.63
CA LEU A 213 11.66 -6.50 1.30
C LEU A 213 12.48 -5.27 0.98
N VAL A 214 13.51 -5.48 0.18
CA VAL A 214 14.40 -4.45 -0.35
C VAL A 214 14.37 -4.57 -1.87
N ASN A 215 13.88 -3.54 -2.53
CA ASN A 215 13.92 -3.42 -3.98
C ASN A 215 15.20 -2.69 -4.39
N THR A 216 16.02 -3.31 -5.23
CA THR A 216 17.31 -2.77 -5.66
C THR A 216 17.38 -2.57 -7.18
N SER A 217 18.32 -1.73 -7.63
CA SER A 217 18.49 -1.37 -9.05
C SER A 217 19.03 -2.50 -9.94
N ASP A 218 19.52 -3.58 -9.33
CA ASP A 218 19.97 -4.80 -10.01
C ASP A 218 18.84 -5.72 -10.50
N ARG A 219 17.57 -5.28 -10.36
CA ARG A 219 16.35 -6.01 -10.79
C ARG A 219 15.98 -7.19 -9.88
N VAL A 220 16.62 -7.31 -8.73
CA VAL A 220 16.33 -8.34 -7.73
C VAL A 220 15.61 -7.71 -6.55
N ILE A 221 14.55 -8.34 -6.07
CA ILE A 221 13.91 -8.02 -4.80
C ILE A 221 14.45 -9.01 -3.78
N ARG A 222 14.93 -8.50 -2.64
CA ARG A 222 15.48 -9.33 -1.57
C ARG A 222 14.57 -9.28 -0.36
N VAL A 223 14.14 -10.43 0.12
CA VAL A 223 13.33 -10.57 1.33
C VAL A 223 14.25 -10.98 2.48
N TYR A 224 14.16 -10.27 3.60
CA TYR A 224 14.96 -10.50 4.80
C TYR A 224 14.05 -10.61 6.02
N ASP A 225 14.55 -11.23 7.09
CA ASP A 225 13.96 -11.11 8.42
C ASP A 225 14.60 -9.94 9.19
N SER A 226 13.76 -9.10 9.80
CA SER A 226 14.23 -8.04 10.69
C SER A 226 14.93 -8.61 11.93
N THR A 227 14.50 -9.76 12.45
CA THR A 227 15.08 -10.33 13.67
C THR A 227 16.52 -10.81 13.44
N GLU A 228 16.78 -11.47 12.31
CA GLU A 228 18.09 -11.92 11.90
C GLU A 228 19.06 -10.74 11.72
N ILE A 229 18.61 -9.65 11.11
CA ILE A 229 19.46 -8.46 10.90
C ILE A 229 19.84 -7.82 12.23
N LEU A 230 18.90 -7.72 13.17
CA LEU A 230 19.18 -7.19 14.50
C LEU A 230 20.14 -8.11 15.27
N ALA A 231 20.07 -9.42 15.05
CA ALA A 231 20.99 -10.39 15.64
C ALA A 231 22.41 -10.32 15.03
N CYS A 232 22.53 -10.03 13.72
CA CYS A 232 23.82 -9.82 13.07
C CYS A 232 24.58 -8.59 13.60
N GLY A 233 23.86 -7.55 14.02
CA GLY A 233 24.46 -6.34 14.55
C GLY A 233 25.15 -5.47 13.49
N LYS A 234 26.18 -4.73 13.91
CA LYS A 234 26.89 -3.77 13.06
C LYS A 234 27.86 -4.47 12.13
N ASP A 235 27.84 -4.05 10.87
CA ASP A 235 28.62 -4.57 9.75
C ASP A 235 28.49 -6.10 9.59
N GLY A 236 27.26 -6.57 9.75
CA GLY A 236 26.89 -7.97 9.52
C GLY A 236 26.74 -8.32 8.04
N GLU A 237 26.62 -9.62 7.77
CA GLU A 237 26.42 -10.17 6.42
C GLU A 237 25.15 -11.03 6.38
N PRO A 238 23.95 -10.43 6.52
CA PRO A 238 22.71 -11.20 6.50
C PRO A 238 22.43 -11.76 5.11
N GLU A 239 22.05 -13.03 5.05
CA GLU A 239 21.57 -13.66 3.82
C GLU A 239 20.07 -13.38 3.64
N PRO A 240 19.60 -13.05 2.43
CA PRO A 240 18.18 -12.89 2.20
C PRO A 240 17.49 -14.25 2.22
N ILE A 241 16.35 -14.34 2.91
CA ILE A 241 15.45 -15.49 2.89
C ILE A 241 15.11 -15.86 1.44
N GLN A 242 14.77 -14.85 0.64
CA GLN A 242 14.40 -15.06 -0.75
C GLN A 242 14.88 -13.95 -1.68
N LYS A 243 15.26 -14.35 -2.91
CA LYS A 243 15.64 -13.45 -4.00
C LYS A 243 14.64 -13.62 -5.14
N LEU A 244 13.81 -12.60 -5.37
CA LEU A 244 12.78 -12.60 -6.41
C LEU A 244 13.23 -11.78 -7.61
N GLN A 245 13.17 -12.35 -8.81
CA GLN A 245 13.54 -11.67 -10.05
C GLN A 245 12.85 -12.31 -11.26
N ASP A 246 12.71 -11.53 -12.34
CA ASP A 246 12.27 -12.03 -13.64
C ASP A 246 13.50 -12.46 -14.44
N LEU A 247 13.80 -13.77 -14.42
CA LEU A 247 14.94 -14.35 -15.12
C LEU A 247 14.84 -14.22 -16.65
N VAL A 248 13.62 -14.14 -17.19
CA VAL A 248 13.35 -14.15 -18.63
C VAL A 248 13.52 -12.75 -19.20
N ASN A 249 12.72 -11.79 -18.73
CA ASN A 249 12.73 -10.43 -19.30
C ASN A 249 13.69 -9.48 -18.59
N LYS A 250 14.24 -9.89 -17.44
CA LYS A 250 15.12 -9.06 -16.59
C LYS A 250 14.47 -7.70 -16.31
N THR A 251 13.22 -7.76 -15.87
CA THR A 251 12.35 -6.61 -15.62
C THR A 251 12.82 -5.80 -14.41
N MET A 252 12.77 -4.47 -14.50
CA MET A 252 13.01 -3.58 -13.36
C MET A 252 11.71 -3.32 -12.61
N TRP A 253 11.77 -3.29 -11.28
CA TRP A 253 10.58 -3.10 -10.43
C TRP A 253 10.38 -1.63 -10.05
N LYS A 254 9.19 -1.10 -10.32
CA LYS A 254 8.81 0.28 -9.99
C LYS A 254 8.39 0.43 -8.53
N LYS A 255 7.49 -0.44 -8.07
CA LYS A 255 6.94 -0.47 -6.71
C LYS A 255 6.72 -1.94 -6.33
N CYS A 256 6.93 -2.25 -5.05
CA CYS A 256 6.70 -3.58 -4.49
C CYS A 256 5.90 -3.44 -3.19
N CYS A 257 5.10 -4.44 -2.86
CA CYS A 257 4.39 -4.53 -1.58
C CYS A 257 4.17 -5.99 -1.19
N PHE A 258 4.03 -6.24 0.11
CA PHE A 258 3.55 -7.53 0.62
C PHE A 258 2.04 -7.62 0.51
N SER A 259 1.52 -8.84 0.50
CA SER A 259 0.13 -9.13 0.85
C SER A 259 -0.16 -8.78 2.31
N GLY A 260 -1.45 -8.75 2.64
CA GLY A 260 -1.93 -8.47 4.00
C GLY A 260 -1.36 -9.38 5.07
N ASP A 261 -1.29 -10.67 4.76
CA ASP A 261 -0.74 -11.73 5.61
C ASP A 261 0.79 -11.81 5.59
N GLY A 262 1.44 -11.21 4.59
CA GLY A 262 2.89 -11.26 4.40
C GLY A 262 3.39 -12.55 3.74
N GLU A 263 2.51 -13.38 3.15
CA GLU A 263 2.90 -14.60 2.44
C GLU A 263 3.15 -14.40 0.95
N TYR A 264 2.62 -13.36 0.34
CA TYR A 264 2.86 -13.02 -1.06
C TYR A 264 3.60 -11.70 -1.20
N VAL A 265 4.39 -11.59 -2.26
CA VAL A 265 5.04 -10.35 -2.69
C VAL A 265 4.51 -9.98 -4.06
N CYS A 266 3.97 -8.78 -4.19
CA CYS A 266 3.60 -8.19 -5.48
C CYS A 266 4.67 -7.17 -5.89
N ALA A 267 5.14 -7.26 -7.15
CA ALA A 267 5.99 -6.26 -7.75
C ALA A 267 5.46 -5.78 -9.09
N GLY A 268 5.44 -4.46 -9.24
CA GLY A 268 5.02 -3.79 -10.44
C GLY A 268 6.18 -3.54 -11.40
N SER A 269 6.02 -3.91 -12.67
CA SER A 269 7.01 -3.63 -13.71
C SER A 269 7.14 -2.14 -13.98
N ALA A 270 8.37 -1.65 -14.15
CA ALA A 270 8.64 -0.26 -14.52
C ALA A 270 8.50 0.01 -16.02
N ARG A 271 8.38 -1.03 -16.86
CA ARG A 271 8.36 -0.91 -18.33
C ARG A 271 6.95 -1.04 -18.93
N GLN A 272 6.05 -1.72 -18.22
CA GLN A 272 4.71 -2.02 -18.68
C GLN A 272 3.77 -2.14 -17.48
N HIS A 273 2.47 -1.98 -17.71
CA HIS A 273 1.44 -2.30 -16.73
C HIS A 273 1.32 -3.81 -16.55
N ALA A 274 2.24 -4.40 -15.79
CA ALA A 274 2.22 -5.80 -15.39
C ALA A 274 2.63 -5.94 -13.93
N LEU A 275 1.87 -6.73 -13.18
CA LEU A 275 2.13 -7.04 -11.77
C LEU A 275 2.52 -8.52 -11.67
N TYR A 276 3.57 -8.79 -10.91
CA TYR A 276 4.09 -10.12 -10.69
C TYR A 276 3.85 -10.47 -9.23
N VAL A 277 3.26 -11.64 -8.97
CA VAL A 277 2.93 -12.11 -7.63
C VAL A 277 3.73 -13.38 -7.35
N TRP A 278 4.59 -13.34 -6.34
CA TRP A 278 5.35 -14.49 -5.85
C TRP A 278 4.84 -14.93 -4.48
N GLU A 279 4.96 -16.22 -4.21
CA GLU A 279 4.88 -16.76 -2.86
C GLU A 279 6.22 -16.54 -2.14
N LYS A 280 6.20 -16.09 -0.89
CA LYS A 280 7.40 -15.79 -0.10
C LYS A 280 8.13 -17.06 0.33
N SER A 281 7.40 -18.09 0.75
CA SER A 281 7.90 -19.35 1.30
C SER A 281 8.79 -20.11 0.31
N ILE A 282 8.28 -20.32 -0.91
CA ILE A 282 8.93 -21.09 -1.98
C ILE A 282 9.68 -20.16 -2.94
N GLY A 283 9.17 -18.93 -3.12
CA GLY A 283 9.75 -17.97 -4.07
C GLY A 283 9.40 -18.22 -5.53
N ASN A 284 8.42 -19.08 -5.79
CA ASN A 284 7.84 -19.32 -7.12
C ASN A 284 7.00 -18.11 -7.55
N LEU A 285 7.02 -17.84 -8.85
CA LEU A 285 6.10 -16.88 -9.47
C LEU A 285 4.75 -17.57 -9.64
N VAL A 286 3.73 -17.08 -8.96
CA VAL A 286 2.40 -17.69 -8.92
C VAL A 286 1.52 -17.12 -10.05
N LYS A 287 1.52 -15.79 -10.21
CA LYS A 287 0.67 -15.12 -11.20
C LYS A 287 1.36 -13.90 -11.80
N ILE A 288 1.05 -13.62 -13.07
CA ILE A 288 1.32 -12.34 -13.72
C ILE A 288 -0.03 -11.72 -14.10
N LEU A 289 -0.31 -10.54 -13.56
CA LEU A 289 -1.48 -9.74 -13.89
C LEU A 289 -1.12 -8.74 -14.97
N HIS A 290 -1.74 -8.86 -16.14
CA HIS A 290 -1.49 -7.99 -17.28
C HIS A 290 -2.56 -6.91 -17.37
N GLY A 291 -2.15 -5.66 -17.23
CA GLY A 291 -3.02 -4.50 -17.43
C GLY A 291 -2.97 -3.99 -18.86
N THR A 292 -3.37 -2.73 -19.02
CA THR A 292 -3.52 -2.11 -20.33
C THR A 292 -2.17 -2.02 -21.04
N LYS A 293 -2.10 -2.57 -22.26
CA LYS A 293 -0.85 -2.57 -23.05
C LYS A 293 -0.43 -1.14 -23.41
N GLY A 294 0.84 -0.83 -23.20
CA GLY A 294 1.43 0.46 -23.53
C GLY A 294 1.36 1.48 -22.38
N GLU A 295 0.65 1.18 -21.30
CA GLU A 295 0.62 2.04 -20.12
C GLU A 295 1.81 1.79 -19.20
N LEU A 296 2.23 2.85 -18.52
CA LEU A 296 3.30 2.81 -17.53
C LEU A 296 2.69 2.79 -16.13
N LEU A 297 3.15 1.81 -15.35
CA LEU A 297 2.78 1.70 -13.95
C LEU A 297 3.41 2.83 -13.11
N CYS A 298 2.58 3.44 -12.27
CA CYS A 298 2.97 4.49 -11.34
C CYS A 298 3.14 3.95 -9.91
N ASP A 299 2.12 3.28 -9.39
CA ASP A 299 2.05 2.82 -7.99
C ASP A 299 1.30 1.49 -7.86
N VAL A 300 1.53 0.77 -6.77
CA VAL A 300 0.89 -0.52 -6.45
C VAL A 300 0.73 -0.64 -4.94
N VAL A 301 -0.47 -0.99 -4.50
CA VAL A 301 -0.77 -1.30 -3.11
C VAL A 301 -1.69 -2.51 -2.99
N TRP A 302 -1.40 -3.38 -2.03
CA TRP A 302 -2.21 -4.55 -1.72
C TRP A 302 -3.16 -4.23 -0.55
N HIS A 303 -4.40 -4.71 -0.64
CA HIS A 303 -5.43 -4.53 0.37
C HIS A 303 -5.11 -5.34 1.64
N PRO A 304 -5.11 -4.75 2.84
CA PRO A 304 -4.57 -5.39 4.04
C PRO A 304 -5.18 -6.71 4.49
N VAL A 305 -6.43 -6.96 4.15
CA VAL A 305 -7.15 -8.15 4.66
C VAL A 305 -7.87 -8.92 3.55
N ARG A 306 -7.67 -8.56 2.28
CA ARG A 306 -8.34 -9.20 1.14
C ARG A 306 -7.34 -9.41 -0.01
N PRO A 307 -7.54 -10.42 -0.86
CA PRO A 307 -6.75 -10.63 -2.08
C PRO A 307 -7.13 -9.61 -3.16
N ILE A 308 -6.95 -8.33 -2.86
CA ILE A 308 -7.25 -7.21 -3.76
C ILE A 308 -6.00 -6.36 -3.93
N ILE A 309 -5.64 -6.02 -5.16
CA ILE A 309 -4.56 -5.07 -5.46
C ILE A 309 -5.16 -3.84 -6.13
N ALA A 310 -4.71 -2.67 -5.72
CA ALA A 310 -4.93 -1.44 -6.47
C ALA A 310 -3.62 -1.04 -7.16
N SER A 311 -3.68 -0.81 -8.47
CA SER A 311 -2.54 -0.35 -9.26
C SER A 311 -2.90 0.94 -9.98
N ILE A 312 -1.94 1.86 -10.10
CA ILE A 312 -2.12 3.09 -10.87
C ILE A 312 -1.33 2.98 -12.17
N SER A 313 -1.99 3.17 -13.31
CA SER A 313 -1.37 3.28 -14.63
C SER A 313 -2.00 4.45 -15.38
N SER A 314 -1.17 5.29 -16.02
CA SER A 314 -1.66 6.43 -16.83
C SER A 314 -2.66 7.37 -16.15
N GLY A 315 -2.71 7.43 -14.81
CA GLY A 315 -3.68 8.24 -14.06
C GLY A 315 -4.96 7.53 -13.65
N VAL A 316 -5.14 6.26 -14.02
CA VAL A 316 -6.32 5.44 -13.69
C VAL A 316 -5.95 4.44 -12.60
N VAL A 317 -6.83 4.29 -11.60
CA VAL A 317 -6.70 3.26 -10.57
C VAL A 317 -7.43 2.00 -11.05
N SER A 318 -6.68 0.92 -11.30
CA SER A 318 -7.23 -0.40 -11.62
C SER A 318 -7.27 -1.27 -10.36
N ILE A 319 -8.38 -1.97 -10.16
CA ILE A 319 -8.61 -2.93 -9.08
C ILE A 319 -8.50 -4.34 -9.64
N TRP A 320 -7.69 -5.14 -8.97
CA TRP A 320 -7.49 -6.55 -9.25
C TRP A 320 -8.04 -7.33 -8.07
N ALA A 321 -8.92 -8.29 -8.32
CA ALA A 321 -9.54 -9.08 -7.27
C ALA A 321 -9.59 -10.56 -7.69
N GLN A 322 -9.93 -11.41 -6.74
CA GLN A 322 -10.35 -12.77 -7.05
C GLN A 322 -11.80 -12.73 -7.53
N ASN A 323 -12.09 -13.41 -8.64
CA ASN A 323 -13.46 -13.60 -9.07
C ASN A 323 -14.16 -14.57 -8.10
N GLN A 324 -15.26 -14.12 -7.49
CA GLN A 324 -16.04 -14.96 -6.59
C GLN A 324 -17.03 -15.75 -7.44
N VAL A 325 -16.89 -17.07 -7.47
CA VAL A 325 -17.89 -17.95 -8.06
C VAL A 325 -19.02 -18.07 -7.04
N GLU A 326 -20.22 -17.64 -7.43
CA GLU A 326 -21.40 -17.77 -6.58
C GLU A 326 -21.69 -19.26 -6.37
N ASN A 327 -21.70 -19.68 -5.11
CA ASN A 327 -22.05 -21.04 -4.72
C ASN A 327 -23.57 -21.12 -4.50
N TRP A 328 -24.28 -21.88 -5.33
CA TRP A 328 -25.73 -21.99 -5.25
C TRP A 328 -26.21 -22.79 -4.04
N SER A 329 -25.34 -23.58 -3.40
CA SER A 329 -25.64 -24.21 -2.09
C SER A 329 -25.85 -23.20 -0.97
N ALA A 330 -25.41 -21.96 -1.12
CA ALA A 330 -25.72 -20.92 -0.16
C ALA A 330 -27.22 -20.53 -0.14
N PHE A 331 -27.98 -20.81 -1.20
CA PHE A 331 -29.41 -20.49 -1.27
C PHE A 331 -30.30 -21.52 -0.54
N ALA A 332 -29.82 -22.75 -0.35
CA ALA A 332 -30.54 -23.82 0.30
C ALA A 332 -29.58 -24.72 1.10
N PRO A 333 -29.67 -24.75 2.45
CA PRO A 333 -28.72 -25.50 3.29
C PRO A 333 -28.60 -27.00 2.96
N ASP A 334 -29.67 -27.61 2.47
CA ASP A 334 -29.72 -29.03 2.09
C ASP A 334 -29.16 -29.29 0.68
N PHE A 335 -28.86 -28.24 -0.08
CA PHE A 335 -28.32 -28.36 -1.43
C PHE A 335 -26.80 -28.39 -1.36
N LYS A 336 -26.17 -29.26 -2.15
CA LYS A 336 -24.71 -29.30 -2.30
C LYS A 336 -24.36 -29.38 -3.78
N GLU A 337 -23.49 -28.48 -4.21
CA GLU A 337 -22.93 -28.54 -5.55
C GLU A 337 -21.90 -29.67 -5.63
N LEU A 338 -21.93 -30.40 -6.74
CA LEU A 338 -21.02 -31.50 -7.01
C LEU A 338 -20.24 -31.15 -8.29
N ASP A 339 -18.92 -31.12 -8.19
CA ASP A 339 -18.03 -30.92 -9.35
C ASP A 339 -17.96 -32.19 -10.22
N GLU A 340 -18.12 -33.35 -9.60
CA GLU A 340 -18.13 -34.66 -10.26
C GLU A 340 -19.35 -35.47 -9.82
N ASN A 341 -19.78 -36.40 -10.66
CA ASN A 341 -20.89 -37.29 -10.33
C ASN A 341 -20.51 -38.13 -9.10
N VAL A 342 -21.35 -38.06 -8.07
CA VAL A 342 -21.23 -38.92 -6.88
C VAL A 342 -22.21 -40.07 -7.04
N GLU A 343 -21.69 -41.31 -6.97
CA GLU A 343 -22.54 -42.49 -6.86
C GLU A 343 -23.21 -42.46 -5.49
N TYR A 344 -24.55 -42.44 -5.51
CA TYR A 344 -25.34 -42.45 -4.29
C TYR A 344 -25.32 -43.85 -3.68
N GLU A 345 -24.76 -43.97 -2.48
CA GLU A 345 -24.91 -45.18 -1.66
C GLU A 345 -26.30 -45.17 -1.02
N GLU A 346 -27.17 -46.02 -1.55
CA GLU A 346 -28.52 -46.24 -1.00
C GLU A 346 -28.42 -46.64 0.47
N ARG A 347 -29.17 -45.93 1.32
CA ARG A 347 -29.24 -46.27 2.75
C ARG A 347 -30.18 -47.47 2.92
N GLU A 348 -29.84 -48.36 3.85
CA GLU A 348 -30.64 -49.58 4.12
C GLU A 348 -32.12 -49.25 4.42
N SER A 349 -32.37 -48.11 5.06
CA SER A 349 -33.70 -47.65 5.47
C SER A 349 -34.44 -46.77 4.45
N GLU A 350 -33.90 -46.58 3.24
CA GLU A 350 -34.51 -45.71 2.22
C GLU A 350 -35.89 -46.19 1.75
N PHE A 351 -36.13 -47.49 1.80
CA PHE A 351 -37.37 -48.12 1.36
C PHE A 351 -38.31 -48.49 2.53
N ASP A 352 -37.93 -48.14 3.76
CA ASP A 352 -38.74 -48.43 4.95
C ASP A 352 -39.83 -47.36 5.17
N LEU A 353 -41.02 -47.81 5.60
CA LEU A 353 -42.14 -46.91 5.92
C LEU A 353 -41.86 -46.04 7.17
N SER A 354 -41.00 -46.54 8.05
CA SER A 354 -40.47 -45.85 9.21
C SER A 354 -39.00 -46.18 9.27
N ASP A 355 -38.17 -45.17 9.12
CA ASP A 355 -36.71 -45.25 9.19
C ASP A 355 -36.29 -45.66 10.61
N GLU A 356 -36.22 -46.98 10.88
CA GLU A 356 -35.82 -47.55 12.20
C GLU A 356 -34.33 -47.32 12.48
N ASP A 357 -33.54 -47.16 11.42
CA ASP A 357 -32.11 -46.82 11.41
C ASP A 357 -31.85 -45.33 11.19
N LYS A 358 -32.89 -44.49 11.23
CA LYS A 358 -32.69 -43.06 11.48
C LYS A 358 -32.05 -43.05 12.84
N SER A 359 -30.70 -42.97 12.87
CA SER A 359 -29.93 -42.65 14.05
C SER A 359 -30.81 -41.66 14.75
N VAL A 360 -31.33 -42.07 15.92
CA VAL A 360 -32.30 -41.30 16.72
C VAL A 360 -31.97 -39.89 16.37
N VAL A 361 -32.89 -39.19 15.67
CA VAL A 361 -32.77 -37.74 15.62
C VAL A 361 -32.69 -37.49 17.10
N GLN A 362 -31.46 -37.28 17.60
CA GLN A 362 -31.23 -36.48 18.75
C GLN A 362 -32.21 -35.40 18.43
N GLY A 363 -33.25 -35.26 19.26
CA GLY A 363 -33.90 -33.98 19.18
C GLY A 363 -32.76 -32.91 19.23
N GLU A 364 -33.03 -31.65 19.36
CA GLU A 364 -33.90 -31.27 20.44
C GLU A 364 -33.82 -32.24 21.67
N GLU A 365 -32.70 -32.96 21.90
CA GLU A 365 -32.11 -33.07 23.21
C GLU A 365 -32.08 -31.61 23.62
N ALA A 366 -32.94 -31.28 24.58
CA ALA A 366 -33.11 -30.00 25.22
C ALA A 366 -31.81 -29.45 25.86
N HIS A 367 -30.65 -29.94 25.44
CA HIS A 367 -29.31 -29.49 25.77
C HIS A 367 -28.83 -28.34 24.87
N ASP A 368 -29.36 -28.19 23.65
CA ASP A 368 -29.03 -27.07 22.75
C ASP A 368 -29.93 -25.84 22.96
N GLU A 369 -31.06 -25.96 23.65
CA GLU A 369 -31.93 -24.83 23.99
C GLU A 369 -31.37 -23.96 25.13
N GLU A 370 -30.39 -24.47 25.90
CA GLU A 370 -29.73 -23.77 27.00
C GLU A 370 -28.25 -23.45 26.70
N ILE A 371 -27.88 -23.22 25.44
CA ILE A 371 -26.56 -22.66 25.13
C ILE A 371 -26.55 -21.18 25.52
N GLU A 372 -25.76 -20.83 26.53
CA GLU A 372 -25.54 -19.43 26.89
C GLU A 372 -24.72 -18.74 25.78
N VAL A 373 -25.42 -17.97 24.93
CA VAL A 373 -24.80 -17.21 23.84
C VAL A 373 -24.54 -15.78 24.30
N ASP A 374 -23.26 -15.38 24.31
CA ASP A 374 -22.89 -13.98 24.52
C ASP A 374 -23.10 -13.16 23.25
N VAL A 375 -24.12 -12.30 23.26
CA VAL A 375 -24.46 -11.38 22.16
C VAL A 375 -23.73 -10.03 22.25
N ALA A 376 -23.01 -9.77 23.34
CA ALA A 376 -22.32 -8.51 23.60
C ALA A 376 -20.80 -8.63 23.44
N ALA A 377 -20.23 -9.83 23.53
CA ALA A 377 -18.84 -10.09 23.21
C ALA A 377 -18.53 -9.68 21.76
N ILE A 378 -17.40 -9.01 21.60
CA ILE A 378 -16.85 -8.65 20.29
C ILE A 378 -15.64 -9.53 20.06
N ASP A 379 -15.78 -10.51 19.17
CA ASP A 379 -14.65 -11.34 18.75
C ASP A 379 -13.64 -10.51 17.98
N ARG A 380 -12.36 -10.80 18.28
CA ARG A 380 -11.24 -10.08 17.69
C ARG A 380 -10.97 -10.63 16.30
N VAL A 381 -10.83 -9.74 15.35
CA VAL A 381 -10.43 -10.11 14.00
C VAL A 381 -8.92 -9.98 13.90
N ALA A 382 -8.23 -11.12 13.96
CA ALA A 382 -6.77 -11.19 13.89
C ALA A 382 -6.19 -10.47 12.63
N ALA A 383 -6.97 -10.32 11.56
CA ALA A 383 -6.59 -9.59 10.34
C ALA A 383 -6.40 -8.07 10.53
N PHE A 384 -7.09 -7.46 11.51
CA PHE A 384 -6.96 -6.02 11.79
C PHE A 384 -5.87 -5.69 12.81
N CYS A 385 -5.39 -6.69 13.54
CA CYS A 385 -4.32 -6.56 14.52
C CYS A 385 -2.95 -6.76 13.89
N SER A 386 -1.95 -6.00 14.35
CA SER A 386 -0.57 -6.40 14.10
C SER A 386 -0.27 -7.68 14.89
N SER A 387 0.63 -8.54 14.40
CA SER A 387 0.88 -9.88 14.97
C SER A 387 1.43 -9.90 16.40
N ASP A 388 1.58 -8.75 17.03
CA ASP A 388 2.07 -8.55 18.38
C ASP A 388 1.17 -7.63 19.21
N GLU A 389 -0.06 -7.40 18.76
CA GLU A 389 -1.06 -6.61 19.45
C GLU A 389 -2.14 -7.53 20.03
N GLU A 390 -2.40 -7.39 21.32
CA GLU A 390 -3.42 -8.17 22.02
C GLU A 390 -4.81 -7.54 21.91
N THR A 391 -4.92 -6.26 21.49
CA THR A 391 -6.19 -5.53 21.43
C THR A 391 -6.35 -4.75 20.12
N GLU A 392 -7.58 -4.71 19.60
CA GLU A 392 -7.94 -3.85 18.48
C GLU A 392 -7.99 -2.38 18.91
N ASP A 393 -7.62 -1.47 18.00
CA ASP A 393 -7.74 -0.03 18.23
C ASP A 393 -9.20 0.40 18.06
N ILE A 394 -9.92 0.47 19.18
CA ILE A 394 -11.34 0.83 19.27
C ILE A 394 -11.59 2.23 18.67
N GLY A 395 -10.59 3.12 18.69
CA GLY A 395 -10.67 4.47 18.12
C GLY A 395 -10.43 4.54 16.62
N SER A 396 -10.23 3.41 15.93
CA SER A 396 -9.96 3.41 14.49
C SER A 396 -11.17 3.85 13.66
N LEU A 397 -10.93 4.73 12.69
CA LEU A 397 -11.93 5.20 11.74
C LEU A 397 -12.41 4.01 10.90
N GLN A 398 -13.68 3.65 11.09
CA GLN A 398 -14.29 2.52 10.41
C GLN A 398 -14.90 2.93 9.07
N PHE A 399 -15.71 3.98 9.11
CA PHE A 399 -16.44 4.56 7.99
C PHE A 399 -16.39 6.09 8.08
N LEU A 400 -16.47 6.74 6.93
CA LEU A 400 -16.70 8.17 6.87
C LEU A 400 -18.21 8.42 6.99
N PRO A 401 -18.68 9.27 7.91
CA PRO A 401 -20.08 9.66 7.94
C PRO A 401 -20.35 10.51 6.69
N ILE A 402 -21.06 9.93 5.73
CA ILE A 402 -21.59 10.65 4.59
C ILE A 402 -23.02 11.06 4.97
N ALA A 403 -23.29 12.36 5.00
CA ALA A 403 -24.66 12.83 5.04
C ALA A 403 -25.29 12.51 3.67
N PRO A 404 -26.51 11.93 3.62
CA PRO A 404 -27.19 11.76 2.34
C PRO A 404 -27.30 13.13 1.66
N ASP A 405 -26.98 13.18 0.36
CA ASP A 405 -27.17 14.38 -0.44
C ASP A 405 -28.66 14.73 -0.41
N VAL A 406 -29.04 15.73 0.39
CA VAL A 406 -30.36 16.33 0.28
C VAL A 406 -30.32 17.10 -1.02
N GLU A 407 -31.14 16.73 -2.01
CA GLU A 407 -31.39 17.54 -3.20
C GLU A 407 -32.00 18.88 -2.73
N GLU A 408 -31.16 19.83 -2.33
CA GLU A 408 -31.59 21.19 -2.08
C GLU A 408 -32.01 21.78 -3.44
N THR A 409 -33.31 21.99 -3.59
CA THR A 409 -33.89 22.73 -4.71
C THR A 409 -33.23 24.11 -4.77
N GLU A 410 -32.88 24.57 -5.98
CA GLU A 410 -32.04 25.76 -6.25
C GLU A 410 -32.52 27.08 -5.60
N GLU A 411 -33.66 27.11 -4.90
CA GLU A 411 -34.25 28.30 -4.28
C GLU A 411 -33.77 28.57 -2.85
N ASN A 412 -33.07 27.63 -2.18
CA ASN A 412 -32.59 27.81 -0.81
C ASN A 412 -31.07 27.61 -0.69
N GLN A 413 -30.26 28.28 -1.51
CA GLN A 413 -28.84 28.45 -1.18
C GLN A 413 -28.72 29.48 -0.04
N PRO A 414 -28.45 29.09 1.23
CA PRO A 414 -27.87 30.05 2.16
C PRO A 414 -26.56 30.53 1.52
N GLN A 415 -26.35 31.84 1.49
CA GLN A 415 -25.08 32.44 1.09
C GLN A 415 -23.94 31.61 1.68
N ALA A 416 -23.06 31.10 0.82
CA ALA A 416 -21.88 30.35 1.22
C ALA A 416 -21.00 31.27 2.09
N HIS A 417 -21.30 31.30 3.39
CA HIS A 417 -20.35 31.75 4.38
C HIS A 417 -19.25 30.70 4.37
N GLU A 418 -18.13 31.03 3.73
CA GLU A 418 -16.88 30.31 3.96
C GLU A 418 -16.74 30.14 5.48
N PRO A 419 -16.73 28.89 6.00
CA PRO A 419 -16.47 28.70 7.41
C PRO A 419 -15.12 29.39 7.69
N PRO A 420 -15.00 30.15 8.79
CA PRO A 420 -13.78 30.90 9.08
C PRO A 420 -12.60 29.94 8.99
N SER A 421 -11.65 30.21 8.09
CA SER A 421 -10.50 29.34 7.91
C SER A 421 -9.80 29.18 9.26
N LYS A 422 -9.92 28.00 9.86
CA LYS A 422 -9.12 27.70 11.04
C LYS A 422 -7.67 27.82 10.61
N LYS A 423 -6.92 28.69 11.29
CA LYS A 423 -5.49 28.87 11.02
C LYS A 423 -4.79 27.54 11.25
N HIS A 424 -4.35 26.91 10.17
CA HIS A 424 -3.48 25.73 10.23
C HIS A 424 -2.14 26.14 10.84
N ARG A 425 -1.52 25.24 11.61
CA ARG A 425 -0.18 25.50 12.16
C ARG A 425 0.84 25.28 11.05
N SER A 426 1.64 26.31 10.76
CA SER A 426 2.69 26.24 9.75
C SER A 426 4.06 26.15 10.43
N HIS A 427 4.91 25.25 9.94
CA HIS A 427 6.26 25.02 10.43
C HIS A 427 7.26 25.04 9.27
N ASP A 428 8.31 25.85 9.38
CA ASP A 428 9.40 25.89 8.39
C ASP A 428 10.56 25.00 8.87
N ILE A 429 10.80 23.91 8.14
CA ILE A 429 11.87 22.95 8.47
C ILE A 429 13.16 23.43 7.82
N HIS A 430 14.19 23.60 8.63
CA HIS A 430 15.49 24.08 8.18
C HIS A 430 16.47 22.90 8.09
N LEU A 431 16.91 22.58 6.87
CA LEU A 431 17.88 21.50 6.62
C LEU A 431 19.20 22.09 6.12
N SER A 432 20.28 21.88 6.87
CA SER A 432 21.62 22.32 6.49
C SER A 432 22.14 21.55 5.28
N GLY A 433 22.48 22.25 4.19
CA GLY A 433 23.04 21.63 2.99
C GLY A 433 22.03 20.98 2.05
N ALA A 434 20.72 21.17 2.27
CA ALA A 434 19.69 20.71 1.34
C ALA A 434 19.67 21.54 0.05
N PRO A 435 19.53 20.91 -1.13
CA PRO A 435 19.42 21.64 -2.39
C PRO A 435 18.07 22.38 -2.48
N VAL A 436 18.10 23.66 -2.83
CA VAL A 436 16.93 24.56 -2.81
C VAL A 436 16.26 24.69 -4.19
N ASP A 437 16.99 24.48 -5.29
CA ASP A 437 16.52 24.74 -6.67
C ASP A 437 16.23 23.47 -7.50
N GLU A 438 16.10 22.31 -6.87
CA GLU A 438 15.84 21.07 -7.60
C GLU A 438 14.35 20.82 -7.83
N THR A 439 14.01 20.38 -9.05
CA THR A 439 12.64 20.03 -9.42
C THR A 439 12.33 18.58 -9.11
N HIS A 440 11.14 18.32 -8.54
CA HIS A 440 10.69 16.97 -8.22
C HIS A 440 10.65 16.06 -9.48
N PRO A 441 11.06 14.77 -9.39
CA PRO A 441 11.10 13.86 -10.54
C PRO A 441 9.75 13.67 -11.27
N LEU A 442 8.62 13.79 -10.56
CA LEU A 442 7.29 13.72 -11.17
C LEU A 442 7.03 14.84 -12.19
N LEU A 443 7.65 16.00 -12.03
CA LEU A 443 7.48 17.14 -12.94
C LEU A 443 8.43 17.07 -14.15
N ASN A 444 9.47 16.23 -14.11
CA ASN A 444 10.55 16.23 -15.09
C ASN A 444 10.28 15.39 -16.36
N LYS A 445 9.04 14.90 -16.55
CA LYS A 445 8.66 14.04 -17.69
C LYS A 445 8.62 14.75 -19.07
N GLY A 446 9.07 16.01 -19.17
CA GLY A 446 8.94 16.83 -20.39
C GLY A 446 10.22 17.27 -21.10
N LYS A 447 11.42 16.81 -20.71
CA LYS A 447 12.69 17.26 -21.31
C LYS A 447 13.39 16.30 -22.28
N ASP A 448 12.73 15.22 -22.70
CA ASP A 448 13.17 14.49 -23.90
C ASP A 448 12.55 15.15 -25.15
N LYS A 449 13.12 16.29 -25.56
CA LYS A 449 12.90 16.77 -26.93
C LYS A 449 13.50 15.71 -27.88
N PRO A 450 12.75 15.18 -28.86
CA PRO A 450 13.37 14.39 -29.91
C PRO A 450 14.36 15.28 -30.64
N ALA A 451 15.62 14.85 -30.69
CA ALA A 451 16.66 15.52 -31.46
C ALA A 451 16.12 15.80 -32.87
N ALA A 452 16.00 17.08 -33.21
CA ALA A 452 15.61 17.51 -34.54
C ALA A 452 16.55 16.84 -35.55
N LYS A 453 16.00 15.90 -36.34
CA LYS A 453 16.67 15.34 -37.50
C LYS A 453 17.05 16.51 -38.40
N LYS A 454 18.35 16.82 -38.48
CA LYS A 454 18.92 17.66 -39.52
C LYS A 454 18.45 17.11 -40.86
N GLY A 455 17.73 17.95 -41.61
CA GLY A 455 17.19 17.61 -42.92
C GLY A 455 18.29 17.11 -43.86
N ARG A 456 18.06 15.95 -44.48
CA ARG A 456 18.78 15.56 -45.70
C ARG A 456 18.15 16.29 -46.89
N PRO A 457 18.95 16.75 -47.86
CA PRO A 457 18.47 17.56 -48.98
C PRO A 457 17.60 16.75 -49.94
N ARG A 458 16.58 17.41 -50.50
CA ARG A 458 15.69 16.91 -51.56
C ARG A 458 16.51 16.51 -52.79
N LEU A 459 16.36 15.26 -53.22
CA LEU A 459 16.74 14.81 -54.56
C LEU A 459 15.67 15.26 -55.56
N GLU A 460 16.06 16.11 -56.50
CA GLU A 460 15.24 16.50 -57.64
C GLU A 460 15.00 15.31 -58.57
N HIS A 461 13.73 15.06 -58.92
CA HIS A 461 13.35 14.12 -59.95
C HIS A 461 13.74 14.64 -61.33
N ARG A 462 14.69 13.95 -61.94
CA ARG A 462 15.04 14.08 -63.36
C ARG A 462 13.95 13.39 -64.19
N LYS A 463 13.16 14.18 -64.93
CA LYS A 463 12.22 13.68 -65.96
C LYS A 463 13.02 13.05 -67.11
N GLY A 464 12.77 11.78 -67.40
CA GLY A 464 13.15 11.11 -68.65
C GLY A 464 11.94 11.05 -69.60
N LYS A 465 12.22 11.25 -70.89
CA LYS A 465 11.29 11.24 -72.02
C LYS A 465 10.52 9.94 -72.19
#